data_AF-A0A1I1PJ39-F1
#
_entry.id   AF-A0A1I1PJ39-F1
#
_cell.length_a   1.000
_cell.length_b   1.000
_cell.length_c   1.000
_cell.angle_alpha   90.00
_cell.angle_beta   90.00
_cell.angle_gamma   90.00
#
_symmetry.space_group_name_H-M   'P 1'
#
loop_
_entity.id
_entity.type
_entity.pdbx_description
1 polymer ?
#
loop_
_entity_poly.entity_id
_entity_poly.type
_entity_poly.pdbx_seq_one_letter_code
_entity_poly.pdbx_strand_id
1 'polypeptide(L)'
;MNKVIVRKFTALAAAMMCISTAAVSAYASPVIVDETERTHSTVVLDKPVLVEETERQVYDVVEFLPGDVNGNGKVNVTDITLCVAHVKGIRLLDDISAADLNGDGVVDVTDINLLSAKVKGKG
;
A
#
# COMPACT_ATOMS: atom_id res chain seq x y z
N MET A 1 -7.80 6.17 -50.34
CA MET A 1 -8.66 4.97 -50.17
C MET A 1 -7.82 3.90 -49.50
N ASN A 2 -8.17 3.54 -48.26
CA ASN A 2 -8.11 2.17 -47.72
C ASN A 2 -8.81 2.21 -46.37
N LYS A 3 -10.01 1.62 -46.35
CA LYS A 3 -10.88 1.47 -45.19
C LYS A 3 -10.69 0.07 -44.61
N VAL A 4 -11.17 -0.09 -43.37
CA VAL A 4 -11.58 -1.35 -42.68
C VAL A 4 -10.36 -2.12 -42.13
N ILE A 5 -10.29 -2.55 -40.85
CA ILE A 5 -11.28 -3.35 -40.11
C ILE A 5 -11.17 -3.09 -38.59
N VAL A 6 -12.28 -2.65 -38.00
CA VAL A 6 -12.56 -2.69 -36.56
C VAL A 6 -13.20 -4.04 -36.26
N ARG A 7 -12.65 -4.82 -35.32
CA ARG A 7 -13.33 -6.00 -34.75
C ARG A 7 -13.76 -5.69 -33.32
N LYS A 8 -15.05 -5.39 -33.18
CA LYS A 8 -15.78 -5.36 -31.91
C LYS A 8 -15.95 -6.80 -31.44
N PHE A 9 -15.53 -7.12 -30.22
CA PHE A 9 -15.95 -8.33 -29.50
C PHE A 9 -16.63 -7.90 -28.19
N THR A 10 -17.82 -7.32 -28.34
CA THR A 10 -18.82 -7.17 -27.29
C THR A 10 -19.62 -8.47 -27.23
N ALA A 11 -19.28 -9.40 -26.33
CA ALA A 11 -20.16 -10.51 -25.94
C ALA A 11 -19.58 -11.31 -24.75
N LEU A 12 -19.76 -10.82 -23.52
CA LEU A 12 -19.83 -11.71 -22.34
C LEU A 12 -20.62 -11.05 -21.20
N ALA A 13 -21.84 -10.62 -21.49
CA ALA A 13 -22.85 -10.33 -20.48
C ALA A 13 -23.66 -11.63 -20.26
N ALA A 14 -23.41 -12.38 -19.19
CA ALA A 14 -24.29 -13.51 -18.81
C ALA A 14 -24.10 -14.11 -17.39
N ALA A 15 -23.21 -13.61 -16.51
CA ALA A 15 -23.00 -14.24 -15.19
C ALA A 15 -23.60 -13.45 -14.00
N MET A 16 -24.30 -12.34 -14.26
CA MET A 16 -24.72 -11.37 -13.23
C MET A 16 -26.19 -11.52 -12.76
N MET A 17 -26.88 -12.63 -13.00
CA MET A 17 -28.26 -12.77 -12.54
C MET A 17 -28.63 -14.24 -12.36
N CYS A 18 -29.46 -14.49 -11.34
CA CYS A 18 -30.19 -15.73 -11.05
C CYS A 18 -29.53 -16.72 -10.08
N ILE A 19 -29.49 -16.39 -8.77
CA ILE A 19 -29.95 -17.29 -7.69
C ILE A 19 -30.52 -16.37 -6.58
N SER A 20 -31.75 -15.86 -6.74
CA SER A 20 -32.96 -16.45 -6.16
C SER A 20 -32.98 -16.43 -4.62
N THR A 21 -33.47 -15.31 -4.08
CA THR A 21 -34.55 -15.21 -3.09
C THR A 21 -34.61 -16.25 -1.96
N ALA A 22 -34.47 -15.79 -0.70
CA ALA A 22 -35.39 -16.19 0.36
C ALA A 22 -35.36 -15.19 1.53
N ALA A 23 -36.56 -14.77 1.93
CA ALA A 23 -36.99 -14.37 3.27
C ALA A 23 -36.21 -13.23 3.97
N VAL A 24 -36.77 -12.02 4.06
CA VAL A 24 -37.84 -11.62 5.00
C VAL A 24 -37.36 -11.50 6.46
N SER A 25 -37.74 -10.36 7.05
CA SER A 25 -37.75 -9.98 8.46
C SER A 25 -36.52 -9.19 8.89
N ALA A 26 -36.54 -7.85 8.93
CA ALA A 26 -37.25 -6.98 9.89
C ALA A 26 -36.86 -7.29 11.35
N TYR A 27 -36.72 -6.23 12.17
CA TYR A 27 -36.33 -6.15 13.59
C TYR A 27 -34.87 -6.55 13.89
N ALA A 28 -34.04 -5.84 14.66
CA ALA A 28 -34.28 -4.82 15.67
C ALA A 28 -33.02 -3.94 15.87
N SER A 29 -33.29 -2.64 16.01
CA SER A 29 -32.65 -1.60 16.83
C SER A 29 -31.14 -1.27 16.73
N PRO A 30 -30.78 0.03 16.70
CA PRO A 30 -29.39 0.48 16.78
C PRO A 30 -28.88 0.41 18.23
N VAL A 31 -27.67 -0.11 18.42
CA VAL A 31 -26.93 0.09 19.67
C VAL A 31 -25.73 0.98 19.35
N ILE A 32 -25.84 2.25 19.75
CA ILE A 32 -24.68 3.11 19.94
C ILE A 32 -24.06 2.73 21.29
N VAL A 33 -22.83 2.26 21.26
CA VAL A 33 -21.85 2.34 22.37
C VAL A 33 -20.52 2.66 21.66
N ASP A 34 -20.25 3.95 21.49
CA ASP A 34 -19.42 4.79 22.35
C ASP A 34 -18.01 4.23 22.59
N GLU A 35 -17.07 5.15 22.44
CA GLU A 35 -15.63 4.98 22.49
C GLU A 35 -15.19 4.28 23.78
N THR A 36 -14.12 3.48 23.71
CA THR A 36 -12.99 3.43 24.66
C THR A 36 -12.36 2.04 24.79
N GLU A 37 -11.05 2.03 24.54
CA GLU A 37 -10.01 1.27 25.26
C GLU A 37 -9.93 -0.27 25.20
N ARG A 38 -8.80 -0.71 24.62
CA ARG A 38 -7.83 -1.68 25.18
C ARG A 38 -8.37 -2.67 26.24
N THR A 39 -8.34 -3.97 25.94
CA THR A 39 -7.33 -4.94 26.43
C THR A 39 -7.78 -6.40 26.25
N HIS A 40 -6.83 -7.23 25.81
CA HIS A 40 -6.59 -8.64 26.16
C HIS A 40 -7.75 -9.62 26.41
N SER A 41 -7.85 -10.60 25.50
CA SER A 41 -7.87 -12.06 25.74
C SER A 41 -8.88 -12.64 26.75
N THR A 42 -9.85 -13.43 26.26
CA THR A 42 -10.29 -14.67 26.94
C THR A 42 -10.77 -15.73 25.93
N VAL A 43 -10.30 -16.96 26.14
CA VAL A 43 -10.57 -18.20 25.39
C VAL A 43 -12.04 -18.64 25.53
N VAL A 44 -12.70 -19.04 24.44
CA VAL A 44 -13.81 -20.01 24.47
C VAL A 44 -13.52 -21.11 23.45
N LEU A 45 -13.28 -22.31 23.97
CA LEU A 45 -13.19 -23.58 23.24
C LEU A 45 -14.62 -24.06 22.93
N ASP A 46 -15.02 -24.09 21.66
CA ASP A 46 -16.03 -25.04 21.20
C ASP A 46 -15.97 -25.25 19.67
N LYS A 47 -15.43 -26.43 19.30
CA LYS A 47 -15.56 -27.25 18.08
C LYS A 47 -15.37 -26.62 16.67
N PRO A 48 -14.56 -27.27 15.82
CA PRO A 48 -14.11 -26.71 14.54
C PRO A 48 -15.22 -26.80 13.49
N VAL A 49 -15.68 -25.66 12.99
CA VAL A 49 -16.36 -25.60 11.70
C VAL A 49 -15.26 -25.51 10.65
N LEU A 50 -15.23 -26.48 9.73
CA LEU A 50 -14.47 -26.38 8.49
C LEU A 50 -15.07 -25.23 7.66
N VAL A 51 -14.73 -24.00 8.00
CA VAL A 51 -14.88 -22.84 7.12
C VAL A 51 -13.71 -22.91 6.16
N GLU A 52 -14.02 -22.95 4.87
CA GLU A 52 -13.03 -23.04 3.81
C GLU A 52 -11.93 -22.01 4.06
N GLU A 53 -10.68 -22.50 4.12
CA GLU A 53 -9.50 -21.71 4.42
C GLU A 53 -9.26 -20.72 3.27
N THR A 54 -10.00 -19.61 3.26
CA THR A 54 -9.54 -18.40 2.56
C THR A 54 -8.30 -17.93 3.30
N GLU A 55 -7.14 -18.34 2.78
CA GLU A 55 -5.83 -17.87 3.20
C GLU A 55 -5.85 -16.35 3.34
N ARG A 56 -5.91 -15.88 4.58
CA ARG A 56 -5.82 -14.46 4.88
C ARG A 56 -4.38 -14.06 4.63
N GLN A 57 -4.09 -13.64 3.40
CA GLN A 57 -2.81 -13.03 3.04
C GLN A 57 -2.58 -11.84 3.97
N VAL A 58 -1.64 -12.01 4.91
CA VAL A 58 -1.18 -10.94 5.79
C VAL A 58 -0.28 -10.07 4.92
N TYR A 59 -0.82 -8.98 4.40
CA TYR A 59 -0.01 -7.97 3.72
C TYR A 59 0.69 -7.17 4.82
N ASP A 60 2.01 -7.36 4.94
CA ASP A 60 2.84 -6.43 5.67
C ASP A 60 2.71 -5.07 4.96
N VAL A 61 2.09 -4.12 5.65
CA VAL A 61 2.10 -2.71 5.22
C VAL A 61 3.54 -2.24 5.35
N VAL A 62 4.28 -2.31 4.24
CA VAL A 62 5.58 -1.66 4.12
C VAL A 62 5.29 -0.16 4.14
N GLU A 63 5.49 0.46 5.30
CA GLU A 63 5.30 1.89 5.47
C GLU A 63 6.38 2.60 4.64
N PHE A 64 5.95 3.24 3.54
CA PHE A 64 6.85 4.00 2.69
C PHE A 64 7.32 5.25 3.45
N LEU A 65 8.61 5.31 3.77
CA LEU A 65 9.22 6.43 4.47
C LEU A 65 10.07 7.27 3.50
N PRO A 66 9.61 8.48 3.10
CA PRO A 66 10.37 9.34 2.21
C PRO A 66 11.74 9.68 2.80
N GLY A 67 12.80 9.46 2.02
CA GLY A 67 14.19 9.65 2.43
C GLY A 67 14.86 8.42 3.04
N ASP A 68 14.15 7.32 3.25
CA ASP A 68 14.72 6.04 3.70
C ASP A 68 15.18 5.21 2.51
N VAL A 69 16.30 5.62 1.93
CA VAL A 69 16.84 5.08 0.66
C VAL A 69 17.27 3.62 0.79
N ASN A 70 17.59 3.15 2.01
CA ASN A 70 17.95 1.76 2.25
C ASN A 70 16.82 0.91 2.88
N GLY A 71 15.66 1.48 3.15
CA GLY A 71 14.49 0.77 3.68
C GLY A 71 14.66 0.23 5.11
N ASN A 72 15.50 0.86 5.94
CA ASN A 72 15.75 0.39 7.32
C ASN A 72 14.78 0.98 8.36
N GLY A 73 13.83 1.81 7.93
CA GLY A 73 12.87 2.53 8.75
C GLY A 73 13.42 3.82 9.39
N LYS A 74 14.60 4.31 8.99
CA LYS A 74 15.26 5.48 9.60
C LYS A 74 15.97 6.34 8.56
N VAL A 75 15.50 7.59 8.44
CA VAL A 75 16.15 8.61 7.62
C VAL A 75 17.36 9.21 8.35
N ASN A 76 18.57 8.95 7.84
CA ASN A 76 19.83 9.42 8.44
C ASN A 76 20.93 9.70 7.38
N VAL A 77 22.17 9.96 7.83
CA VAL A 77 23.30 10.31 6.95
C VAL A 77 23.71 9.16 6.01
N THR A 78 23.36 7.92 6.36
CA THR A 78 23.58 6.76 5.49
C THR A 78 22.77 6.89 4.20
N ASP A 79 21.53 7.36 4.28
CA ASP A 79 20.66 7.59 3.12
C ASP A 79 21.19 8.71 2.23
N ILE A 80 21.72 9.78 2.84
CA ILE A 80 22.42 10.86 2.12
C ILE A 80 23.60 10.30 1.32
N THR A 81 24.37 9.41 1.92
CA THR A 81 25.55 8.82 1.28
C THR A 81 25.15 7.95 0.08
N LEU A 82 24.01 7.26 0.16
CA LEU A 82 23.46 6.47 -0.95
C LEU A 82 22.98 7.36 -2.10
N CYS A 83 22.26 8.45 -1.83
CA CYS A 83 21.89 9.42 -2.87
C CYS A 83 23.14 10.02 -3.55
N VAL A 84 24.16 10.39 -2.78
CA VAL A 84 25.43 10.90 -3.35
C VAL A 84 26.10 9.85 -4.24
N ALA A 85 26.11 8.58 -3.84
CA ALA A 85 26.69 7.51 -4.64
C ALA A 85 25.92 7.30 -5.96
N HIS A 86 24.60 7.46 -5.93
CA HIS A 86 23.73 7.44 -7.11
C HIS A 86 24.06 8.59 -8.07
N VAL A 87 24.04 9.81 -7.57
CA VAL A 87 24.32 11.03 -8.35
C VAL A 87 25.71 11.00 -8.98
N LYS A 88 26.69 10.41 -8.27
CA LYS A 88 28.07 10.25 -8.79
C LYS A 88 28.23 9.05 -9.74
N GLY A 89 27.20 8.24 -9.95
CA GLY A 89 27.27 7.02 -10.77
C GLY A 89 28.16 5.92 -10.18
N ILE A 90 28.47 5.98 -8.88
CA ILE A 90 29.29 4.98 -8.19
C ILE A 90 28.46 3.75 -7.84
N ARG A 91 27.22 3.98 -7.38
CA ARG A 91 26.25 2.94 -7.06
C ARG A 91 24.86 3.45 -7.41
N LEU A 92 24.24 2.85 -8.42
CA LEU A 92 22.87 3.16 -8.80
C LEU A 92 21.90 2.59 -7.74
N LEU A 93 20.74 3.24 -7.64
CA LEU A 93 19.66 2.84 -6.75
C LEU A 93 18.69 2.00 -7.58
N ASP A 94 18.17 0.93 -6.98
CA ASP A 94 17.18 0.07 -7.63
C ASP A 94 15.79 0.72 -7.59
N ASP A 95 15.49 1.43 -6.50
CA ASP A 95 14.29 2.23 -6.32
C ASP A 95 14.67 3.68 -6.01
N ILE A 96 14.21 4.60 -6.86
CA ILE A 96 14.40 6.04 -6.69
C ILE A 96 13.28 6.69 -5.89
N SER A 97 12.16 6.00 -5.64
CA SER A 97 10.95 6.58 -5.05
C SER A 97 11.22 7.21 -3.68
N ALA A 98 12.03 6.56 -2.84
CA ALA A 98 12.42 7.09 -1.54
C ALA A 98 13.50 8.18 -1.62
N ALA A 99 14.22 8.28 -2.73
CA ALA A 99 15.33 9.22 -2.94
C ALA A 99 14.89 10.51 -3.67
N ASP A 100 13.87 10.44 -4.53
CA ASP A 100 13.24 11.57 -5.21
C ASP A 100 12.28 12.28 -4.25
N LEU A 101 12.78 13.32 -3.58
CA LEU A 101 12.05 14.02 -2.54
C LEU A 101 11.24 15.20 -3.09
N ASN A 102 11.60 15.71 -4.26
CA ASN A 102 10.88 16.80 -4.91
C ASN A 102 9.80 16.29 -5.89
N GLY A 103 9.82 15.00 -6.25
CA GLY A 103 8.85 14.34 -7.11
C GLY A 103 9.00 14.65 -8.60
N ASP A 104 10.20 15.05 -9.05
CA ASP A 104 10.45 15.40 -10.45
C ASP A 104 10.89 14.21 -11.33
N GLY A 105 11.07 13.04 -10.71
CA GLY A 105 11.48 11.79 -11.36
C GLY A 105 12.99 11.65 -11.54
N VAL A 106 13.80 12.56 -11.01
CA VAL A 106 15.27 12.56 -11.13
C VAL A 106 15.91 12.75 -9.75
N VAL A 107 16.75 11.80 -9.34
CA VAL A 107 17.52 11.94 -8.11
C VAL A 107 18.76 12.79 -8.38
N ASP A 108 18.79 14.01 -7.86
CA ASP A 108 19.92 14.93 -8.03
C ASP A 108 20.37 15.63 -6.72
N VAL A 109 21.17 16.68 -6.84
CA VAL A 109 21.71 17.42 -5.68
C VAL A 109 20.61 18.16 -4.91
N THR A 110 19.48 18.47 -5.56
CA THR A 110 18.29 19.06 -4.95
C THR A 110 17.72 18.12 -3.89
N ASP A 111 17.59 16.84 -4.20
CA ASP A 111 17.11 15.83 -3.24
C ASP A 111 18.09 15.64 -2.09
N ILE A 112 19.40 15.64 -2.38
CA ILE A 112 20.44 15.55 -1.35
C ILE A 112 20.31 16.71 -0.34
N ASN A 113 20.01 17.92 -0.82
CA ASN A 113 19.80 19.08 0.04
C ASN A 113 18.52 18.95 0.88
N LEU A 114 17.42 18.48 0.29
CA LEU A 114 16.16 18.22 1.00
C LEU A 114 16.34 17.15 2.08
N LEU A 115 17.00 16.05 1.74
CA LEU A 115 17.31 14.96 2.66
C LEU A 115 18.21 15.44 3.81
N SER A 116 19.21 16.26 3.50
CA SER A 116 20.09 16.86 4.51
C SER A 116 19.34 17.80 5.47
N ALA A 117 18.37 18.57 4.95
CA ALA A 117 17.52 19.42 5.77
C ALA A 117 16.64 18.58 6.71
N LYS A 118 16.08 17.47 6.19
CA LYS A 118 15.28 16.50 6.96
C LYS A 118 16.09 15.88 8.10
N VAL A 119 17.28 15.35 7.80
CA VAL A 119 18.17 14.73 8.79
C VAL A 119 18.62 15.74 9.86
N LYS A 120 18.77 17.01 9.51
CA LYS A 120 19.14 18.08 10.44
C LYS A 120 17.97 18.61 11.29
N GLY A 121 16.72 18.22 10.98
CA GLY A 121 15.52 18.75 11.62
C GLY A 121 15.22 20.20 11.24
N LYS A 122 15.62 20.63 10.04
CA LYS A 122 15.45 22.00 9.53
C LYS A 122 14.48 22.12 8.35
N GLY A 123 13.69 21.09 8.06
CA GLY A 123 12.73 21.05 6.95
C GLY A 123 11.49 20.25 7.29
#